data_AF-A0A9D6SA07-F1
#
_entry.id   AF-A0A9D6SA07-F1
#
_cell.length_a   1.000
_cell.length_b   1.000
_cell.length_c   1.000
_cell.angle_alpha   90.00
_cell.angle_beta   90.00
_cell.angle_gamma   90.00
#
_symmetry.space_group_name_H-M   'P 1'
#
loop_
_entity.id
_entity.type
_entity.pdbx_description
1 polymer ?
#
loop_
_entity_poly.entity_id
_entity_poly.type
_entity_poly.pdbx_seq_one_letter_code
_entity_poly.pdbx_strand_id
1 'polypeptide(L)'
;MAIKISSIRTLYFYVISLIGLLMIAFSTADLVNTALKTWVFPKAEEVYLRCPYDYPQPVAVEGVPARTPEELAADCERERERALEERVRGRQSSAVRDVSFLVVGIPLFWFHFRTAQRERREEKENS
;
A
#
# COMPACT_ATOMS: atom_id res chain seq x y z
N MET A 1 -8.16 -11.50 -41.45
CA MET A 1 -9.02 -10.66 -40.59
C MET A 1 -8.32 -9.31 -40.43
N ALA A 2 -8.69 -8.30 -41.22
CA ALA A 2 -8.00 -7.00 -41.19
C ALA A 2 -8.51 -6.21 -39.98
N ILE A 3 -7.63 -5.96 -39.01
CA ILE A 3 -7.94 -5.13 -37.85
C ILE A 3 -8.04 -3.68 -38.34
N LYS A 4 -9.23 -3.08 -38.27
CA LYS A 4 -9.41 -1.64 -38.56
C LYS A 4 -8.60 -0.82 -37.55
N ILE A 5 -7.91 0.21 -38.01
CA ILE A 5 -7.13 1.14 -37.16
C ILE A 5 -7.99 1.75 -36.04
N SER A 6 -9.30 1.99 -36.30
CA SER A 6 -10.26 2.45 -35.27
C SER A 6 -10.39 1.47 -34.09
N SER A 7 -10.29 0.16 -34.34
CA SER A 7 -10.36 -0.88 -33.30
C SER A 7 -9.11 -0.88 -32.42
N ILE A 8 -7.93 -0.55 -32.96
CA ILE A 8 -6.68 -0.47 -32.21
C ILE A 8 -6.68 0.74 -31.27
N ARG A 9 -7.11 1.92 -31.78
CA ARG A 9 -7.23 3.14 -30.97
C ARG A 9 -8.23 2.97 -29.83
N THR A 10 -9.36 2.36 -30.12
CA THR A 10 -10.39 2.05 -29.11
C THR A 10 -9.84 1.12 -28.04
N LEU A 11 -9.17 0.03 -28.43
CA LEU A 11 -8.52 -0.89 -27.50
C LEU A 11 -7.50 -0.19 -26.59
N TYR A 12 -6.67 0.69 -27.15
CA TYR A 12 -5.71 1.50 -26.38
C TYR A 12 -6.41 2.29 -25.26
N PHE A 13 -7.48 3.03 -25.59
CA PHE A 13 -8.22 3.79 -24.58
C PHE A 13 -8.84 2.91 -23.49
N TYR A 14 -9.32 1.71 -23.83
CA TYR A 14 -9.83 0.75 -22.84
C TYR A 14 -8.74 0.21 -21.93
N VAL A 15 -7.58 -0.15 -22.46
CA VAL A 15 -6.47 -0.66 -21.65
C VAL A 15 -5.96 0.41 -20.69
N ILE A 16 -5.77 1.65 -21.17
CA ILE A 16 -5.31 2.73 -20.30
C ILE A 16 -6.37 3.09 -19.25
N SER A 17 -7.66 3.13 -19.64
CA SER A 17 -8.75 3.32 -18.68
C SER A 17 -8.78 2.22 -17.62
N LEU A 18 -8.58 0.95 -18.03
CA LEU A 18 -8.53 -0.17 -17.10
C LEU A 18 -7.37 -0.04 -16.11
N ILE A 19 -6.18 0.34 -16.58
CA ILE A 19 -5.03 0.57 -15.69
C ILE A 19 -5.35 1.69 -14.68
N GLY A 20 -5.89 2.82 -15.15
CA GLY A 20 -6.29 3.92 -14.26
C GLY A 20 -7.33 3.48 -13.23
N LEU A 21 -8.33 2.71 -13.65
CA LEU A 21 -9.36 2.17 -12.76
C LEU A 21 -8.77 1.23 -11.70
N LEU A 22 -7.84 0.37 -12.07
CA LEU A 22 -7.15 -0.54 -11.14
C LEU A 22 -6.32 0.23 -10.11
N MET A 23 -5.60 1.28 -10.53
CA MET A 23 -4.88 2.14 -9.60
C MET A 23 -5.82 2.77 -8.56
N ILE A 24 -6.96 3.31 -9.00
CA ILE A 24 -7.97 3.88 -8.11
C ILE A 24 -8.51 2.81 -7.14
N ALA A 25 -8.87 1.63 -7.67
CA ALA A 25 -9.46 0.56 -6.89
C ALA A 25 -8.53 0.06 -5.78
N PHE A 26 -7.26 -0.24 -6.10
CA PHE A 26 -6.30 -0.74 -5.12
C PHE A 26 -5.98 0.30 -4.04
N SER A 27 -5.77 1.55 -4.42
CA SER A 27 -5.47 2.61 -3.45
C SER A 27 -6.65 2.94 -2.56
N THR A 28 -7.88 2.92 -3.09
CA THR A 28 -9.07 3.12 -2.28
C THR A 28 -9.23 1.97 -1.28
N ALA A 29 -9.02 0.72 -1.70
CA ALA A 29 -9.09 -0.44 -0.82
C ALA A 29 -8.03 -0.38 0.31
N ASP A 30 -6.80 0.02 -0.01
CA ASP A 30 -5.72 0.11 1.00
C ASP A 30 -5.94 1.25 2.00
N LEU A 31 -6.44 2.39 1.54
CA LEU A 31 -6.83 3.50 2.42
C LEU A 31 -7.99 3.10 3.35
N VAL A 32 -9.01 2.41 2.84
CA VAL A 32 -10.10 1.89 3.68
C VAL A 32 -9.58 0.89 4.71
N ASN A 33 -8.72 -0.04 4.30
CA ASN A 33 -8.08 -1.00 5.20
C ASN A 33 -7.28 -0.29 6.31
N THR A 34 -6.53 0.75 5.95
CA THR A 34 -5.75 1.55 6.90
C THR A 34 -6.66 2.32 7.86
N ALA A 35 -7.75 2.92 7.37
CA ALA A 35 -8.74 3.60 8.20
C ALA A 35 -9.42 2.65 9.18
N LEU A 36 -9.80 1.46 8.72
CA LEU A 36 -10.41 0.42 9.56
C LEU A 36 -9.46 -0.03 10.67
N LYS A 37 -8.20 -0.32 10.35
CA LYS A 37 -7.20 -0.70 11.36
C LYS A 37 -6.91 0.43 12.35
N THR A 38 -6.97 1.68 11.91
CA THR A 38 -6.67 2.83 12.76
C THR A 38 -7.83 3.20 13.70
N TRP A 39 -9.07 3.11 13.24
CA TRP A 39 -10.24 3.59 14.00
C TRP A 39 -11.18 2.51 14.50
N VAL A 40 -11.34 1.41 13.75
CA VAL A 40 -12.31 0.35 14.08
C VAL A 40 -11.63 -0.83 14.79
N PHE A 41 -10.43 -1.21 14.34
CA PHE A 41 -9.67 -2.34 14.86
C PHE A 41 -8.25 -1.93 15.31
N PRO A 42 -8.10 -0.99 16.26
CA PRO A 42 -6.77 -0.52 16.69
C PRO A 42 -5.88 -1.64 17.23
N LYS A 43 -6.48 -2.73 17.73
CA LYS A 43 -5.76 -3.93 18.19
C LYS A 43 -5.15 -4.78 17.07
N ALA A 44 -5.61 -4.66 15.83
CA ALA A 44 -5.00 -5.32 14.68
C ALA A 44 -3.63 -4.71 14.32
N GLU A 45 -3.33 -3.52 14.84
CA GLU A 45 -2.09 -2.78 14.63
C GLU A 45 -1.09 -2.95 15.79
N GLU A 46 -1.45 -3.70 16.84
CA GLU A 46 -0.63 -3.85 18.04
C GLU A 46 0.67 -4.61 17.71
N VAL A 47 1.82 -3.96 17.98
CA VAL A 47 3.13 -4.55 17.78
C VAL A 47 3.39 -5.56 18.91
N TYR A 48 3.12 -6.82 18.63
CA TYR A 48 3.54 -7.94 19.48
C TYR A 48 5.03 -8.18 19.30
N LEU A 49 5.84 -7.50 20.11
CA LEU A 49 7.24 -7.85 20.27
C LEU A 49 7.39 -8.90 21.37
N ARG A 50 8.09 -9.97 21.03
CA ARG A 50 8.48 -11.00 21.99
C ARG A 50 9.77 -10.55 22.65
N CYS A 51 9.67 -9.95 23.84
CA CYS A 51 10.85 -9.53 24.59
C CYS A 51 11.75 -10.72 24.96
N PRO A 52 13.06 -10.51 25.13
CA PRO A 52 14.05 -11.57 25.33
C PRO A 52 13.93 -12.34 26.65
N TYR A 53 13.04 -11.97 27.58
CA TYR A 53 12.72 -12.82 28.75
C TYR A 53 12.18 -14.20 28.34
N ASP A 54 11.70 -14.35 27.10
CA ASP A 54 11.15 -15.59 26.55
C ASP A 54 12.20 -16.51 25.88
N TYR A 55 13.49 -16.11 25.85
CA TYR A 55 14.59 -16.88 25.26
C TYR A 55 15.74 -17.12 26.24
N PRO A 56 16.51 -18.22 26.09
CA PRO A 56 17.70 -18.45 26.90
C PRO A 56 18.70 -17.31 26.68
N GLN A 57 19.04 -16.64 27.79
CA GLN A 57 20.00 -15.53 27.79
C GLN A 57 21.40 -16.04 27.43
N PRO A 58 22.22 -15.26 26.70
CA PRO A 58 23.62 -15.61 26.51
C PRO A 58 24.30 -15.67 27.88
N VAL A 59 24.81 -16.86 28.23
CA VAL A 59 25.65 -17.07 29.41
C VAL A 59 26.89 -16.19 29.30
N ALA A 60 27.41 -15.71 30.43
CA ALA A 60 28.67 -14.97 30.47
C ALA A 60 29.76 -15.81 29.78
N VAL A 61 30.25 -15.34 28.63
CA VAL A 61 31.40 -15.91 27.94
C VAL A 61 32.64 -15.20 28.48
N GLU A 62 33.78 -15.89 28.58
CA GLU A 62 35.04 -15.26 29.04
C GLU A 62 35.28 -13.92 28.33
N GLY A 63 35.36 -12.83 29.11
CA GLY A 63 35.56 -11.47 28.61
C GLY A 63 34.29 -10.67 28.23
N VAL A 64 33.10 -11.27 28.27
CA VAL A 64 31.82 -10.58 28.02
C VAL A 64 30.86 -10.83 29.18
N PRO A 65 30.58 -9.82 30.03
CA PRO A 65 29.64 -9.98 31.14
C PRO A 65 28.24 -10.32 30.62
N ALA A 66 27.53 -11.19 31.32
CA ALA A 66 26.11 -11.42 31.06
C ALA A 66 25.34 -10.12 31.29
N ARG A 67 24.42 -9.78 30.38
CA ARG A 67 23.58 -8.59 30.52
C ARG A 67 22.73 -8.69 31.78
N THR A 68 22.60 -7.58 32.48
CA THR A 68 21.69 -7.46 33.61
C THR A 68 20.23 -7.49 33.14
N PRO A 69 19.27 -7.91 33.99
CA PRO A 69 17.85 -7.84 33.67
C PRO A 69 17.39 -6.43 33.27
N GLU A 70 18.01 -5.39 33.83
CA GLU A 70 17.73 -3.99 33.53
C GLU A 70 18.20 -3.60 32.12
N GLU A 71 19.40 -4.02 31.71
CA GLU A 71 19.90 -3.81 30.34
C GLU A 71 19.03 -4.53 29.30
N LEU A 72 18.56 -5.74 29.61
CA LEU A 72 17.66 -6.51 28.76
C LEU A 72 16.28 -5.86 28.60
N ALA A 73 15.74 -5.29 29.67
CA ALA A 73 14.50 -4.52 29.61
C ALA A 73 14.67 -3.26 28.76
N ALA A 74 15.77 -2.53 28.94
CA ALA A 74 16.10 -1.35 28.15
C ALA A 74 16.28 -1.68 26.66
N ASP A 75 16.91 -2.82 26.33
CA ASP A 75 17.00 -3.31 24.96
C ASP A 75 15.63 -3.61 24.35
N CYS A 76 14.71 -4.22 25.11
CA CYS A 76 13.38 -4.52 24.58
C CYS A 76 12.60 -3.25 24.27
N GLU A 77 12.64 -2.23 25.14
CA GLU A 77 11.98 -0.96 24.88
C GLU A 77 12.58 -0.25 23.67
N ARG A 78 13.91 -0.30 23.47
CA ARG A 78 14.56 0.24 22.27
C ARG A 78 14.08 -0.43 20.99
N GLU A 79 13.98 -1.77 20.98
CA GLU A 79 13.46 -2.51 19.83
C GLU A 79 11.98 -2.21 19.60
N ARG A 80 11.21 -1.99 20.67
CA ARG A 80 9.82 -1.56 20.58
C ARG A 80 9.66 -0.20 19.94
N GLU A 81 10.45 0.78 20.36
CA GLU A 81 10.46 2.10 19.73
C GLU A 81 10.81 2.00 18.24
N ARG A 82 11.86 1.25 17.89
CA ARG A 82 12.25 1.03 16.48
C ARG A 82 11.14 0.38 15.66
N ALA A 83 10.53 -0.69 16.18
CA ALA A 83 9.45 -1.37 15.49
C ALA A 83 8.23 -0.46 15.29
N LEU A 84 7.91 0.38 16.27
CA LEU A 84 6.84 1.38 16.15
C LEU A 84 7.19 2.43 15.09
N GLU A 85 8.42 2.95 15.08
CA GLU A 85 8.89 3.90 14.07
C GLU A 85 8.84 3.31 12.65
N GLU A 86 9.30 2.07 12.46
CA GLU A 86 9.25 1.37 11.18
C GLU A 86 7.81 1.17 10.70
N ARG A 87 6.88 0.82 11.61
CA ARG A 87 5.45 0.70 11.30
C ARG A 87 4.84 2.04 10.89
N VAL A 88 5.17 3.12 11.60
CA VAL A 88 4.70 4.47 11.24
C VAL A 88 5.23 4.88 9.87
N ARG A 89 6.53 4.65 9.61
CA ARG A 89 7.13 4.93 8.30
C ARG A 89 6.50 4.10 7.18
N GLY A 90 6.25 2.82 7.41
CA GLY A 90 5.58 1.93 6.46
C GLY A 90 4.15 2.38 6.13
N ARG A 91 3.41 2.87 7.13
CA ARG A 91 2.08 3.45 6.91
C ARG A 91 2.14 4.74 6.10
N GLN A 92 3.06 5.64 6.45
CA GLN A 92 3.24 6.89 5.74
C GLN A 92 3.61 6.67 4.27
N SER A 93 4.54 5.75 3.98
CA SER A 93 4.94 5.45 2.61
C SER A 93 3.79 4.83 1.80
N SER A 94 3.02 3.91 2.40
CA SER A 94 1.84 3.32 1.76
C SER A 94 0.78 4.39 1.45
N ALA A 95 0.47 5.25 2.43
CA ALA A 95 -0.48 6.34 2.24
C ALA A 95 -0.03 7.32 1.14
N VAL A 96 1.25 7.69 1.08
CA VAL A 96 1.80 8.55 0.02
C VAL A 96 1.65 7.90 -1.36
N ARG A 97 1.96 6.61 -1.48
CA ARG A 97 1.78 5.86 -2.72
C ARG A 97 0.31 5.84 -3.15
N ASP A 98 -0.59 5.53 -2.23
CA ASP A 98 -2.01 5.38 -2.53
C ASP A 98 -2.64 6.73 -2.93
N VAL A 99 -2.27 7.80 -2.24
CA VAL A 99 -2.66 9.17 -2.63
C VAL A 99 -2.11 9.50 -4.02
N SER A 100 -0.85 9.17 -4.30
CA SER A 100 -0.25 9.40 -5.63
C SER A 100 -0.99 8.65 -6.74
N PHE A 101 -1.38 7.40 -6.48
CA PHE A 101 -2.17 6.60 -7.40
C PHE A 101 -3.57 7.15 -7.64
N LEU A 102 -4.22 7.74 -6.62
CA LEU A 102 -5.49 8.44 -6.83
C LEU A 102 -5.31 9.71 -7.65
N VAL A 103 -4.31 10.54 -7.33
CA VAL A 103 -4.02 11.80 -8.03
C VAL A 103 -3.78 11.57 -9.53
N VAL A 104 -3.10 10.48 -9.90
CA VAL A 104 -2.82 10.13 -11.30
C VAL A 104 -3.95 9.30 -11.92
N GLY A 105 -4.43 8.30 -11.19
CA GLY A 105 -5.41 7.33 -11.68
C GLY A 105 -6.76 7.95 -11.98
N ILE A 106 -7.26 8.87 -11.14
CA ILE A 106 -8.54 9.55 -11.34
C ILE A 106 -8.59 10.30 -12.68
N PRO A 107 -7.69 11.27 -12.97
CA PRO A 107 -7.73 11.97 -14.24
C PRO A 107 -7.47 11.02 -15.41
N LEU A 108 -6.53 10.08 -15.30
CA LEU A 108 -6.21 9.14 -16.35
C LEU A 108 -7.43 8.28 -16.74
N PHE A 109 -8.11 7.67 -15.76
CA PHE A 109 -9.35 6.94 -16.00
C PHE A 109 -10.44 7.84 -16.60
N TRP A 110 -10.67 9.01 -16.00
CA TRP A 110 -11.76 9.89 -16.41
C TRP A 110 -11.59 10.40 -17.85
N PHE A 111 -10.40 10.88 -18.21
CA PHE A 111 -10.13 11.37 -19.56
C PHE A 111 -10.22 10.26 -20.61
N HIS A 112 -9.58 9.11 -20.39
CA HIS A 112 -9.59 8.03 -21.38
C HIS A 112 -10.96 7.37 -21.52
N PHE A 113 -11.68 7.17 -20.42
CA PHE A 113 -13.01 6.57 -20.46
C PHE A 113 -14.03 7.50 -21.14
N ARG A 114 -13.98 8.81 -20.84
CA ARG A 114 -14.86 9.81 -21.46
C ARG A 114 -14.61 9.93 -22.96
N THR A 115 -13.35 9.92 -23.39
CA THR A 115 -12.99 9.95 -24.81
C THR A 115 -13.46 8.69 -25.52
N ALA A 116 -13.23 7.50 -24.93
CA ALA A 116 -13.68 6.24 -25.52
C ALA A 116 -15.21 6.14 -25.64
N GLN A 117 -15.97 6.75 -24.73
CA GLN A 117 -17.43 6.84 -24.84
C GLN A 117 -17.89 7.79 -25.95
N ARG A 118 -17.17 8.90 -26.17
CA ARG A 118 -17.49 9.85 -27.25
C ARG A 118 -17.29 9.20 -28.62
N GLU A 119 -16.14 8.55 -28.84
CA GLU A 119 -15.86 7.85 -30.10
C GLU A 119 -16.91 6.76 -30.40
N ARG A 120 -17.35 6.01 -29.37
CA ARG A 120 -18.41 5.00 -29.51
C ARG A 120 -19.77 5.56 -29.90
N ARG A 121 -20.08 6.81 -29.54
CA ARG A 121 -21.35 7.45 -29.93
C ARG A 121 -21.29 7.90 -31.39
N GLU A 122 -20.19 8.53 -31.78
CA GLU A 122 -19.96 8.98 -33.16
C GLU A 122 -19.93 7.81 -34.16
N GLU A 123 -19.32 6.66 -33.79
CA GLU A 123 -19.36 5.45 -34.62
C GLU A 123 -20.78 4.88 -34.77
N LYS A 124 -21.67 5.04 -33.78
CA LYS A 124 -23.07 4.59 -33.86
C LYS A 124 -23.96 5.53 -34.66
N GLU A 125 -23.65 6.83 -34.66
CA GLU A 125 -24.41 7.83 -35.43
C GLU A 125 -24.04 7.80 -36.93
N ASN A 126 -22.82 7.39 -37.27
CA ASN A 126 -22.32 7.29 -38.65
C ASN A 126 -22.43 5.88 -39.28
N SER A 127 -23.03 4.90 -38.58
CA SER A 127 -23.23 3.52 -39.06
C SER A 127 -24.70 3.19 -39.26
#